data_AF-A0A925EAL2-F1
#
_entry.id   AF-A0A925EAL2-F1
#
_cell.length_a   1.000
_cell.length_b   1.000
_cell.length_c   1.000
_cell.angle_alpha   90.00
_cell.angle_beta   90.00
_cell.angle_gamma   90.00
#
_symmetry.space_group_name_H-M   'P 1'
#
loop_
_entity.id
_entity.type
_entity.pdbx_description
1 polymer ?
#
loop_
_entity_poly.entity_id
_entity_poly.type
_entity_poly.pdbx_seq_one_letter_code
_entity_poly.pdbx_strand_id
1 'polypeptide(L)'
;MNKLNSQTASLTLSTASYSELKPARRLIVLVPYLEVDPIPAARRVWELANEMDSCVHFIGLHNDAEQELTLRRELVTMSAMVNDRKVSSDIEVIFGKDWAEAVKSRWQAGDIVVCFSEQRVGLLRKPLSEVLQSELNIPLYILSGLYPKNSPRPNWPAQIAAWTGSVVIILGFFLLQVKVDHLAKDWSHTLLLLLSIPIEVSMIWGWNSLFE
;
A
#
# COMPACT_ATOMS: atom_id res chain seq x y z
N MET A 1 48.80 24.94 -12.76
CA MET A 1 47.36 24.98 -13.08
C MET A 1 46.94 23.58 -13.52
N ASN A 2 46.42 22.80 -12.57
CA ASN A 2 46.05 21.40 -12.77
C ASN A 2 44.56 21.32 -13.14
N LYS A 3 44.25 20.80 -14.33
CA LYS A 3 42.87 20.46 -14.70
C LYS A 3 42.59 19.02 -14.27
N LEU A 4 41.74 18.87 -13.26
CA LEU A 4 41.16 17.59 -12.84
C LEU A 4 40.18 17.10 -13.92
N ASN A 5 40.42 15.89 -14.42
CA ASN A 5 39.54 15.18 -15.34
C ASN A 5 38.53 14.39 -14.50
N SER A 6 37.27 14.79 -14.51
CA SER A 6 36.19 14.05 -13.85
C SER A 6 35.62 13.02 -14.82
N GLN A 7 36.12 11.78 -14.76
CA GLN A 7 35.47 10.63 -15.39
C GLN A 7 34.28 10.21 -14.53
N THR A 8 33.08 10.55 -14.99
CA THR A 8 31.83 10.01 -14.46
C THR A 8 31.75 8.52 -14.80
N ALA A 9 31.84 7.66 -13.80
CA ALA A 9 31.60 6.24 -13.95
C ALA A 9 30.12 6.00 -14.28
N SER A 10 29.81 5.73 -15.55
CA SER A 10 28.52 5.18 -15.95
C SER A 10 28.46 3.71 -15.53
N LEU A 11 27.60 3.39 -14.57
CA LEU A 11 27.23 2.02 -14.25
C LEU A 11 26.34 1.48 -15.39
N THR A 12 26.96 0.78 -16.34
CA THR A 12 26.24 0.00 -17.34
C THR A 12 25.63 -1.22 -16.66
N LEU A 13 24.34 -1.12 -16.32
CA LEU A 13 23.53 -2.28 -15.95
C LEU A 13 23.43 -3.15 -17.20
N SER A 14 24.07 -4.32 -17.16
CA SER A 14 24.05 -5.30 -18.24
C SER A 14 22.65 -5.91 -18.31
N THR A 15 21.80 -5.38 -19.17
CA THR A 15 20.56 -6.03 -19.60
C THR A 15 20.94 -7.21 -20.49
N ALA A 16 21.19 -8.36 -19.89
CA ALA A 16 21.38 -9.60 -20.63
C ALA A 16 20.08 -9.89 -21.40
N SER A 17 20.19 -10.00 -22.73
CA SER A 17 19.09 -10.31 -23.63
C SER A 17 18.64 -11.77 -23.45
N TYR A 18 17.53 -11.99 -22.75
CA TYR A 18 16.94 -13.30 -22.45
C TYR A 18 16.19 -13.93 -23.65
N SER A 19 16.83 -14.08 -24.80
CA SER A 19 16.15 -14.64 -25.99
C SER A 19 16.48 -16.11 -26.30
N GLU A 20 17.31 -16.80 -25.51
CA GLU A 20 17.83 -18.13 -25.90
C GLU A 20 17.68 -19.27 -24.87
N LEU A 21 16.91 -19.08 -23.80
CA LEU A 21 16.59 -20.21 -22.91
C LEU A 21 15.27 -20.85 -23.41
N LYS A 22 15.19 -22.20 -23.40
CA LYS A 22 13.93 -22.98 -23.54
C LYS A 22 12.81 -22.26 -22.80
N PRO A 23 11.51 -22.35 -23.17
CA PRO A 23 10.45 -21.65 -22.48
C PRO A 23 10.38 -22.14 -21.02
N ALA A 24 11.19 -21.51 -20.18
CA ALA A 24 11.25 -21.73 -18.76
C ALA A 24 9.94 -21.16 -18.27
N ARG A 25 9.19 -21.98 -17.54
CA ARG A 25 7.94 -21.54 -16.96
C ARG A 25 8.23 -20.27 -16.16
N ARG A 26 7.49 -19.21 -16.44
CA ARG A 26 7.66 -17.92 -15.81
C ARG A 26 6.49 -17.64 -14.89
N LEU A 27 6.79 -17.22 -13.68
CA LEU A 27 5.83 -16.78 -12.69
C LEU A 27 5.67 -15.28 -12.80
N ILE A 28 4.50 -14.84 -13.25
CA ILE A 28 4.15 -13.42 -13.25
C ILE A 28 3.56 -13.11 -11.88
N VAL A 29 4.33 -12.48 -11.01
CA VAL A 29 3.93 -12.19 -9.63
C VAL A 29 3.40 -10.76 -9.55
N LEU A 30 2.12 -10.63 -9.20
CA LEU A 30 1.47 -9.33 -9.06
C LEU A 30 1.72 -8.79 -7.65
N VAL A 31 2.60 -7.81 -7.54
CA VAL A 31 2.95 -7.19 -6.26
C VAL A 31 2.07 -5.95 -6.08
N PRO A 32 1.18 -5.94 -5.07
CA PRO A 32 0.42 -4.73 -4.79
C PRO A 32 1.36 -3.72 -4.14
N TYR A 33 0.94 -2.47 -4.04
CA TYR A 33 1.57 -1.56 -3.09
C TYR A 33 1.35 -2.11 -1.67
N LEU A 34 2.39 -2.68 -1.05
CA LEU A 34 2.34 -3.22 0.32
C LEU A 34 2.85 -2.15 1.29
N GLU A 35 2.04 -1.81 2.29
CA GLU A 35 2.54 -1.10 3.49
C GLU A 35 3.25 -2.05 4.48
N VAL A 36 3.38 -3.33 4.13
CA VAL A 36 3.82 -4.42 5.01
C VAL A 36 5.16 -5.00 4.53
N ASP A 37 5.88 -5.64 5.45
CA ASP A 37 7.18 -6.29 5.20
C ASP A 37 7.17 -7.22 3.97
N PRO A 38 8.00 -6.96 2.94
CA PRO A 38 8.06 -7.78 1.73
C PRO A 38 8.73 -9.15 1.94
N ILE A 39 9.44 -9.37 3.06
CA ILE A 39 10.22 -10.60 3.33
C ILE A 39 9.37 -11.89 3.27
N PRO A 40 8.26 -12.02 4.02
CA PRO A 40 7.45 -13.25 3.99
C PRO A 40 6.87 -13.51 2.60
N ALA A 41 6.49 -12.46 1.87
CA ALA A 41 5.98 -12.58 0.51
C ALA A 41 7.07 -13.08 -0.45
N ALA A 42 8.25 -12.45 -0.42
CA ALA A 42 9.39 -12.85 -1.25
C ALA A 42 9.81 -14.29 -0.97
N ARG A 43 9.85 -14.72 0.30
CA ARG A 43 10.16 -16.11 0.66
C ARG A 43 9.19 -17.11 0.05
N ARG A 44 7.88 -16.84 0.13
CA ARG A 44 6.86 -17.74 -0.47
C ARG A 44 6.95 -17.79 -1.99
N VAL A 45 7.23 -16.66 -2.62
CA VAL A 45 7.48 -16.61 -4.07
C VAL A 45 8.72 -17.44 -4.43
N TRP A 46 9.80 -17.32 -3.67
CA TRP A 46 11.00 -18.12 -3.89
C TRP A 46 10.76 -19.62 -3.71
N GLU A 47 10.06 -20.04 -2.65
CA GLU A 47 9.69 -21.45 -2.41
C GLU A 47 8.93 -22.02 -3.62
N LEU A 48 7.93 -21.27 -4.10
CA LEU A 48 7.11 -21.63 -5.24
C LEU A 48 7.92 -21.70 -6.54
N ALA A 49 8.79 -20.71 -6.79
CA ALA A 49 9.64 -20.66 -7.98
C ALA A 49 10.67 -21.80 -8.01
N ASN A 50 11.28 -22.10 -6.87
CA ASN A 50 12.27 -23.17 -6.73
C ASN A 50 11.63 -24.57 -6.87
N GLU A 51 10.40 -24.76 -6.37
CA GLU A 51 9.67 -26.03 -6.57
C GLU A 51 9.28 -26.25 -8.04
N MET A 52 8.95 -25.19 -8.76
CA MET A 52 8.52 -25.27 -10.16
C MET A 52 9.63 -25.05 -11.19
N ASP A 53 10.89 -24.90 -10.76
CA ASP A 53 12.04 -24.59 -11.62
C ASP A 53 11.74 -23.42 -12.57
N SER A 54 11.15 -22.36 -12.02
CA SER A 54 10.55 -21.26 -12.76
C SER A 54 11.26 -19.93 -12.51
N CYS A 55 11.32 -19.09 -13.55
CA CYS A 55 11.82 -17.71 -13.42
C CYS A 55 10.70 -16.80 -12.92
N VAL A 56 11.02 -15.73 -12.20
CA VAL A 56 10.04 -14.82 -11.60
C VAL A 56 10.04 -13.48 -12.32
N HIS A 57 8.87 -12.99 -12.69
CA HIS A 57 8.67 -11.63 -13.21
C HIS A 57 7.73 -10.88 -12.29
N PHE A 58 8.28 -9.99 -11.48
CA PHE A 58 7.49 -9.16 -10.58
C PHE A 58 6.89 -7.97 -11.33
N ILE A 59 5.57 -7.83 -11.25
CA ILE A 59 4.86 -6.69 -11.82
C ILE A 59 4.25 -5.88 -10.69
N GLY A 60 4.63 -4.60 -10.64
CA GLY A 60 3.98 -3.59 -9.81
C GLY A 60 3.16 -2.64 -10.67
N LEU A 61 1.96 -2.29 -10.21
CA LEU A 61 1.09 -1.30 -10.85
C LEU A 61 1.01 -0.04 -9.97
N HIS A 62 1.21 1.14 -10.54
CA HIS A 62 1.06 2.42 -9.84
C HIS A 62 0.14 3.36 -10.62
N ASN A 63 -0.55 4.24 -9.89
CA ASN A 63 -1.46 5.24 -10.47
C ASN A 63 -0.99 6.69 -10.25
N ASP A 64 0.11 6.87 -9.53
CA ASP A 64 0.70 8.16 -9.16
C ASP A 64 2.23 8.07 -9.22
N ALA A 65 2.89 9.18 -9.52
CA ALA A 65 4.34 9.29 -9.62
C ALA A 65 5.01 9.13 -8.25
N GLU A 66 4.36 9.57 -7.17
CA GLU A 66 4.91 9.44 -5.81
C GLU A 66 5.00 7.96 -5.38
N GLN A 67 4.06 7.13 -5.84
CA GLN A 67 4.05 5.69 -5.54
C GLN A 67 5.08 4.89 -6.34
N GLU A 68 5.47 5.37 -7.53
CA GLU A 68 6.38 4.64 -8.43
C GLU A 68 7.70 4.30 -7.74
N LEU A 69 8.32 5.28 -7.07
CA LEU A 69 9.63 5.10 -6.44
C LEU A 69 9.57 4.10 -5.28
N THR A 70 8.52 4.18 -4.46
CA THR A 70 8.31 3.27 -3.33
C THR A 70 8.09 1.85 -3.83
N LEU A 71 7.17 1.68 -4.79
CA LEU A 71 6.89 0.39 -5.42
C LEU A 71 8.14 -0.20 -6.09
N ARG A 72 8.90 0.61 -6.82
CA ARG A 72 10.15 0.18 -7.45
C ARG A 72 11.16 -0.34 -6.43
N ARG A 73 11.34 0.35 -5.30
CA ARG A 73 12.23 -0.09 -4.21
C ARG A 73 11.77 -1.41 -3.60
N GLU A 74 10.47 -1.56 -3.43
CA GLU A 74 9.86 -2.79 -2.93
C GLU A 74 10.14 -3.96 -3.88
N LEU A 75 9.86 -3.78 -5.17
CA LEU A 75 10.13 -4.80 -6.20
C LEU A 75 11.61 -5.18 -6.27
N VAL A 76 12.52 -4.20 -6.21
CA VAL A 76 13.97 -4.45 -6.18
C VAL A 76 14.33 -5.29 -4.95
N THR A 77 13.77 -4.97 -3.78
CA THR A 77 13.99 -5.72 -2.54
C THR A 77 13.50 -7.16 -2.67
N MET A 78 12.27 -7.37 -3.18
CA MET A 78 11.71 -8.70 -3.39
C MET A 78 12.54 -9.49 -4.42
N SER A 79 12.91 -8.88 -5.53
CA SER A 79 13.76 -9.50 -6.55
C SER A 79 15.10 -9.92 -5.98
N ALA A 80 15.77 -9.07 -5.20
CA ALA A 80 17.03 -9.41 -4.57
C ALA A 80 16.90 -10.59 -3.57
N MET A 81 15.76 -10.74 -2.89
CA MET A 81 15.50 -11.85 -1.97
C MET A 81 15.16 -13.16 -2.68
N VAL A 82 14.56 -13.09 -3.87
CA VAL A 82 14.17 -14.26 -4.67
C VAL A 82 15.29 -14.71 -5.61
N ASN A 83 16.18 -13.82 -6.02
CA ASN A 83 17.26 -14.14 -6.94
C ASN A 83 18.33 -15.00 -6.23
N ASP A 84 18.55 -16.21 -6.73
CA ASP A 84 19.60 -17.09 -6.26
C ASP A 84 20.25 -17.87 -7.44
N ARG A 85 20.96 -18.96 -7.16
CA ARG A 85 21.63 -19.75 -8.22
C ARG A 85 20.66 -20.54 -9.12
N LYS A 86 19.42 -20.76 -8.67
CA LYS A 86 18.40 -21.59 -9.34
C LYS A 86 17.21 -20.77 -9.84
N VAL A 87 16.84 -19.72 -9.11
CA VAL A 87 15.70 -18.85 -9.41
C VAL A 87 16.24 -17.50 -9.87
N SER A 88 15.89 -17.11 -11.10
CA SER A 88 16.12 -15.75 -11.59
C SER A 88 14.87 -14.90 -11.40
N SER A 89 15.05 -13.60 -11.17
CA SER A 89 13.94 -12.67 -11.07
C SER A 89 14.17 -11.36 -11.82
N ASP A 90 13.10 -10.89 -12.47
CA ASP A 90 12.99 -9.60 -13.14
C ASP A 90 11.89 -8.76 -12.49
N ILE A 91 11.94 -7.44 -12.71
CA ILE A 91 10.96 -6.49 -12.19
C ILE A 91 10.44 -5.57 -13.28
N GLU A 92 9.16 -5.22 -13.19
CA GLU A 92 8.52 -4.24 -14.07
C GLU A 92 7.54 -3.39 -13.26
N VAL A 93 7.65 -2.07 -13.43
CA VAL A 93 6.72 -1.10 -12.85
C VAL A 93 5.90 -0.50 -13.97
N ILE A 94 4.57 -0.56 -13.85
CA ILE A 94 3.62 -0.18 -14.90
C ILE A 94 2.72 0.91 -14.36
N PHE A 95 2.55 1.97 -15.15
CA PHE A 95 1.53 2.97 -14.91
C PHE A 95 0.17 2.45 -15.35
N GLY A 96 -0.80 2.39 -14.43
CA GLY A 96 -2.15 1.95 -14.74
C GLY A 96 -3.02 1.70 -13.51
N LYS A 97 -4.26 1.29 -13.75
CA LYS A 97 -5.22 0.91 -12.70
C LYS A 97 -5.82 -0.48 -12.91
N ASP A 98 -5.58 -1.06 -14.08
CA ASP A 98 -6.15 -2.33 -14.49
C ASP A 98 -5.06 -3.42 -14.50
N TRP A 99 -5.16 -4.33 -13.53
CA TRP A 99 -4.28 -5.48 -13.43
C TRP A 99 -4.53 -6.51 -14.53
N ALA A 100 -5.78 -6.63 -15.00
CA ALA A 100 -6.10 -7.58 -16.06
C ALA A 100 -5.47 -7.15 -17.39
N GLU A 101 -5.55 -5.86 -17.73
CA GLU A 101 -4.86 -5.31 -18.89
C GLU A 101 -3.32 -5.48 -18.77
N ALA A 102 -2.76 -5.14 -17.60
CA ALA A 102 -1.34 -5.27 -17.35
C ALA A 102 -0.85 -6.71 -17.52
N VAL A 103 -1.58 -7.70 -17.00
CA VAL A 103 -1.26 -9.12 -17.16
C VAL A 103 -1.43 -9.56 -18.61
N LYS A 104 -2.55 -9.21 -19.24
CA LYS A 104 -2.89 -9.62 -20.60
C LYS A 104 -1.82 -9.26 -21.61
N SER A 105 -1.19 -8.09 -21.47
CA SER A 105 -0.18 -7.63 -22.42
C SER A 105 1.21 -8.25 -22.19
N ARG A 106 1.48 -8.87 -21.03
CA ARG A 106 2.76 -9.55 -20.74
C ARG A 106 2.68 -11.07 -20.75
N TRP A 107 1.49 -11.62 -20.59
CA TRP A 107 1.27 -13.06 -20.48
C TRP A 107 1.62 -13.79 -21.78
N GLN A 108 2.31 -14.91 -21.64
CA GLN A 108 2.66 -15.83 -22.71
C GLN A 108 2.18 -17.24 -22.36
N ALA A 109 1.99 -18.08 -23.39
CA ALA A 109 1.59 -19.46 -23.18
C ALA A 109 2.64 -20.21 -22.34
N GLY A 110 2.21 -20.77 -21.20
CA GLY A 110 3.09 -21.44 -20.24
C GLY A 110 3.41 -20.60 -18.99
N ASP A 111 3.03 -19.33 -18.97
CA ASP A 111 3.13 -18.48 -17.79
C ASP A 111 2.06 -18.85 -16.76
N ILE A 112 2.44 -18.75 -15.48
CA ILE A 112 1.53 -18.85 -14.34
C ILE A 112 1.48 -17.49 -13.67
N VAL A 113 0.28 -16.96 -13.48
CA VAL A 113 0.09 -15.70 -12.75
C VAL A 113 -0.05 -16.01 -11.28
N VAL A 114 0.70 -15.31 -10.45
CA VAL A 114 0.67 -15.43 -8.99
C VAL A 114 0.11 -14.14 -8.41
N CYS A 115 -0.99 -14.25 -7.66
CA CYS A 115 -1.56 -13.13 -6.92
C CYS A 115 -1.66 -13.47 -5.43
N PHE A 116 -1.76 -12.44 -4.60
CA PHE A 116 -1.94 -12.59 -3.17
C PHE A 116 -3.44 -12.53 -2.84
N SER A 117 -3.93 -13.42 -1.97
CA SER A 117 -5.37 -13.51 -1.65
C SER A 117 -5.92 -12.26 -0.99
N GLU A 118 -5.05 -11.46 -0.38
CA GLU A 118 -5.40 -10.22 0.30
C GLU A 118 -5.56 -9.04 -0.67
N GLN A 119 -5.12 -9.17 -1.94
CA GLN A 119 -5.25 -8.13 -2.96
C GLN A 119 -6.71 -7.92 -3.38
N ARG A 120 -7.14 -6.66 -3.31
CA ARG A 120 -8.46 -6.23 -3.74
C ARG A 120 -8.37 -5.07 -4.71
N VAL A 121 -9.20 -5.09 -5.73
CA VAL A 121 -9.18 -4.12 -6.83
C VAL A 121 -10.57 -3.52 -7.09
N GLY A 122 -10.56 -2.32 -7.69
CA GLY A 122 -11.76 -1.55 -8.03
C GLY A 122 -12.48 -0.94 -6.82
N LEU A 123 -13.50 -0.12 -7.11
CA LEU A 123 -14.33 0.53 -6.08
C LEU A 123 -15.01 -0.49 -5.15
N LEU A 124 -15.42 -1.63 -5.71
CA LEU A 124 -16.14 -2.69 -5.00
C LEU A 124 -15.21 -3.62 -4.21
N ARG A 125 -13.89 -3.37 -4.21
CA ARG A 125 -12.89 -4.16 -3.45
C ARG A 125 -13.01 -5.66 -3.71
N LYS A 126 -13.22 -6.05 -4.97
CA LYS A 126 -13.28 -7.45 -5.37
C LYS A 126 -11.89 -8.09 -5.26
N PRO A 127 -11.77 -9.38 -4.89
CA PRO A 127 -10.49 -10.08 -4.92
C PRO A 127 -9.88 -10.04 -6.32
N LEU A 128 -8.58 -9.72 -6.41
CA LEU A 128 -7.88 -9.66 -7.70
C LEU A 128 -7.95 -11.01 -8.43
N SER A 129 -7.89 -12.11 -7.69
CA SER A 129 -8.01 -13.46 -8.23
C SER A 129 -9.31 -13.69 -9.01
N GLU A 130 -10.44 -13.22 -8.50
CA GLU A 130 -11.74 -13.36 -9.16
C GLU A 130 -11.80 -12.53 -10.44
N VAL A 131 -11.27 -11.30 -10.41
CA VAL A 131 -11.23 -10.42 -11.59
C VAL A 131 -10.40 -11.07 -12.70
N LEU A 132 -9.17 -11.50 -12.39
CA LEU A 132 -8.29 -12.14 -13.36
C LEU A 132 -8.88 -13.45 -13.91
N GLN A 133 -9.51 -14.27 -13.06
CA GLN A 133 -10.16 -15.49 -13.52
C GLN A 133 -11.34 -15.20 -14.46
N SER A 134 -12.16 -14.21 -14.12
CA SER A 134 -13.34 -13.85 -14.91
C SER A 134 -13.00 -13.25 -16.28
N GLU A 135 -11.88 -12.53 -16.38
CA GLU A 135 -11.52 -11.78 -17.59
C GLU A 135 -10.51 -12.49 -18.49
N LEU A 136 -9.60 -13.31 -17.94
CA LEU A 136 -8.44 -13.82 -18.69
C LEU A 136 -8.41 -15.34 -18.84
N ASN A 137 -9.14 -16.11 -18.03
CA ASN A 137 -9.15 -17.58 -18.06
C ASN A 137 -7.71 -18.19 -18.12
N ILE A 138 -6.80 -17.63 -17.34
CA ILE A 138 -5.38 -18.02 -17.28
C ILE A 138 -5.06 -18.84 -16.03
N PRO A 139 -3.96 -19.63 -16.03
CA PRO A 139 -3.49 -20.35 -14.85
C PRO A 139 -3.12 -19.35 -13.75
N LEU A 140 -3.86 -19.41 -12.63
CA LEU A 140 -3.69 -18.51 -11.50
C LEU A 140 -3.33 -19.31 -10.25
N TYR A 141 -2.25 -18.90 -9.58
CA TYR A 141 -1.85 -19.39 -8.27
C TYR A 141 -2.08 -18.30 -7.22
N ILE A 142 -2.74 -18.65 -6.11
CA ILE A 142 -3.09 -17.68 -5.07
C ILE A 142 -2.22 -17.95 -3.83
N LEU A 143 -1.30 -17.03 -3.54
CA LEU A 143 -0.53 -17.04 -2.29
C LEU A 143 -1.38 -16.45 -1.16
N SER A 144 -1.41 -17.13 -0.01
CA SER A 144 -2.23 -16.75 1.14
C SER A 144 -1.42 -16.79 2.44
N GLY A 145 -1.87 -16.03 3.44
CA GLY A 145 -1.29 -16.07 4.79
C GLY A 145 -0.05 -15.22 4.95
N LEU A 146 0.10 -14.20 4.09
CA LEU A 146 1.20 -13.24 4.14
C LEU A 146 0.86 -12.01 4.96
N TYR A 147 -0.43 -11.80 5.23
CA TYR A 147 -0.89 -10.79 6.15
C TYR A 147 -1.31 -11.41 7.49
N PRO A 148 -0.98 -10.77 8.63
CA PRO A 148 -1.73 -11.05 9.84
C PRO A 148 -3.20 -10.76 9.55
N LYS A 149 -4.10 -11.66 9.98
CA LYS A 149 -5.56 -11.57 9.84
C LYS A 149 -6.18 -10.28 10.42
N ASN A 150 -5.34 -9.44 11.03
CA ASN A 150 -5.63 -8.22 11.78
C ASN A 150 -4.90 -7.01 11.16
N SER A 151 -4.96 -6.80 9.84
CA SER A 151 -4.81 -5.43 9.36
C SER A 151 -5.93 -4.61 10.02
N PRO A 152 -5.64 -3.45 10.65
CA PRO A 152 -6.67 -2.65 11.28
C PRO A 152 -7.69 -2.32 10.20
N ARG A 153 -8.89 -2.90 10.31
CA ARG A 153 -10.00 -2.43 9.47
C ARG A 153 -10.06 -0.93 9.70
N PRO A 154 -10.12 -0.09 8.66
CA PRO A 154 -10.29 1.33 8.84
C PRO A 154 -11.53 1.49 9.71
N ASN A 155 -11.32 1.90 10.96
CA ASN A 155 -12.33 2.06 11.99
C ASN A 155 -13.13 3.33 11.72
N TRP A 156 -13.45 3.58 10.45
CA TRP A 156 -14.17 4.73 9.95
C TRP A 156 -15.44 5.04 10.76
N PRO A 157 -16.26 4.08 11.22
CA PRO A 157 -17.38 4.42 12.11
C PRO A 157 -16.93 4.96 13.48
N ALA A 158 -15.86 4.44 14.06
CA ALA A 158 -15.28 4.95 15.31
C ALA A 158 -14.65 6.34 15.09
N GLN A 159 -13.99 6.55 13.95
CA GLN A 159 -13.41 7.84 13.59
C GLN A 159 -14.51 8.89 13.37
N ILE A 160 -15.57 8.56 12.63
CA ILE A 160 -16.74 9.45 12.45
C ILE A 160 -17.39 9.76 13.81
N ALA A 161 -17.52 8.78 14.70
CA ALA A 161 -18.06 9.00 16.04
C ALA A 161 -17.17 9.94 16.88
N ALA A 162 -15.85 9.78 16.80
CA ALA A 162 -14.88 10.67 17.43
C ALA A 162 -15.04 12.12 16.92
N TRP A 163 -15.01 12.33 15.60
CA TRP A 163 -15.19 13.64 14.98
C TRP A 163 -16.54 14.28 15.33
N THR A 164 -17.62 13.49 15.29
CA THR A 164 -18.97 13.98 15.58
C THR A 164 -19.08 14.47 17.02
N GLY A 165 -18.55 13.71 17.98
CA GLY A 165 -18.58 14.14 19.39
C GLY A 165 -17.77 15.40 19.65
N SER A 166 -16.57 15.51 19.06
CA SER A 166 -15.76 16.74 19.18
C SER A 166 -16.47 17.97 18.60
N VAL A 167 -17.11 17.84 17.43
CA VAL A 167 -17.88 18.94 16.82
C VAL A 167 -19.07 19.34 17.70
N VAL A 168 -19.77 18.38 18.29
CA VAL A 168 -20.89 18.66 19.21
C VAL A 168 -20.42 19.37 20.48
N ILE A 169 -19.28 18.97 21.05
CA ILE A 169 -18.69 19.62 22.23
C ILE A 169 -18.33 21.07 21.90
N ILE A 170 -17.60 21.31 20.81
CA ILE A 170 -17.20 22.66 20.38
C ILE A 170 -18.44 23.54 20.14
N LEU A 171 -19.43 23.02 19.42
CA LEU A 171 -20.65 23.78 19.13
C LEU A 171 -21.46 24.09 20.41
N GLY A 172 -21.49 23.15 21.35
CA GLY A 172 -22.14 23.33 22.65
C GLY A 172 -21.45 24.43 23.49
N PHE A 173 -20.12 24.40 23.58
CA PHE A 173 -19.34 25.42 24.29
C PHE A 173 -19.43 26.78 23.60
N PHE A 174 -19.41 26.83 22.27
CA PHE A 174 -19.59 28.05 21.51
C PHE A 174 -20.96 28.72 21.81
N LEU A 175 -22.05 27.94 21.80
CA LEU A 175 -23.38 28.47 22.16
C LEU A 175 -23.47 28.92 23.62
N LEU A 176 -22.77 28.23 24.52
CA LEU A 176 -22.69 28.59 25.93
C LEU A 176 -21.92 29.91 26.11
N GLN A 177 -20.81 30.10 25.41
CA GLN A 177 -20.03 31.35 25.39
C GLN A 177 -20.86 32.52 24.85
N VAL A 178 -21.60 32.34 23.75
CA VAL A 178 -22.52 33.37 23.22
C VAL A 178 -23.63 33.73 24.21
N LYS A 179 -24.18 32.76 24.95
CA LYS A 179 -25.18 33.04 25.99
C LYS A 179 -24.59 33.77 27.18
N VAL A 180 -23.36 33.44 27.59
CA VAL A 180 -22.65 34.12 28.69
C VAL A 180 -22.35 35.56 28.30
N ASP A 181 -21.95 35.82 27.05
CA ASP A 181 -21.73 37.17 26.51
C ASP A 181 -23.00 38.03 26.55
N HIS A 182 -24.17 37.45 26.28
CA HIS A 182 -25.44 38.17 26.33
C HIS A 182 -26.01 38.41 27.74
N LEU A 183 -25.63 37.62 28.75
CA LEU A 183 -26.26 37.63 30.08
C LEU A 183 -25.37 38.20 31.20
N ALA A 184 -24.04 38.16 31.05
CA ALA A 184 -23.12 38.53 32.11
C ALA A 184 -22.60 39.96 31.96
N LYS A 185 -22.66 40.74 33.05
CA LYS A 185 -22.09 42.10 33.12
C LYS A 185 -20.84 42.12 34.01
N ASP A 186 -19.82 42.85 33.54
CA ASP A 186 -18.61 43.29 34.23
C ASP A 186 -17.47 42.26 34.48
N TRP A 187 -17.56 41.35 35.46
CA TRP A 187 -16.39 40.51 35.84
C TRP A 187 -16.66 38.99 35.83
N SER A 188 -17.92 38.60 36.02
CA SER A 188 -18.36 37.20 35.93
C SER A 188 -18.19 36.63 34.51
N HIS A 189 -18.29 37.48 33.49
CA HIS A 189 -18.06 37.13 32.09
C HIS A 189 -16.65 36.55 31.86
N THR A 190 -15.62 37.29 32.28
CA THR A 190 -14.22 36.90 32.11
C THR A 190 -13.89 35.62 32.87
N LEU A 191 -14.45 35.46 34.08
CA LEU A 191 -14.24 34.25 34.89
C LEU A 191 -14.90 33.01 34.25
N LEU A 192 -16.14 33.14 33.78
CA LEU A 192 -16.87 32.04 33.15
C LEU A 192 -16.22 31.60 31.82
N LEU A 193 -15.74 32.55 31.02
CA LEU A 193 -15.01 32.25 29.80
C LEU A 193 -13.69 31.53 30.08
N LEU A 194 -12.89 32.06 31.03
CA LEU A 194 -11.60 31.46 31.40
C LEU A 194 -11.76 30.02 31.91
N LEU A 195 -12.85 29.74 32.63
CA LEU A 195 -13.13 28.41 33.18
C LEU A 195 -13.71 27.46 32.12
N SER A 196 -14.32 27.97 31.06
CA SER A 196 -14.91 27.15 29.98
C SER A 196 -13.85 26.45 29.11
N ILE A 197 -12.73 27.11 28.83
CA ILE A 197 -11.65 26.62 27.96
C ILE A 197 -11.01 25.31 28.50
N PRO A 198 -10.54 25.23 29.76
CA PRO A 198 -9.95 23.98 30.26
C PRO A 198 -10.95 22.84 30.36
N ILE A 199 -12.25 23.13 30.55
CA ILE A 199 -13.30 22.10 30.58
C ILE A 199 -13.56 21.55 29.17
N GLU A 200 -13.63 22.41 28.17
CA GLU A 200 -13.77 22.01 26.76
C GLU A 200 -12.60 21.14 26.32
N VAL A 201 -11.36 21.56 26.61
CA VAL A 201 -10.16 20.78 26.31
C VAL A 201 -10.18 19.42 27.01
N SER A 202 -10.59 19.38 28.29
CA SER A 202 -10.70 18.13 29.04
C SER A 202 -11.77 17.19 28.48
N MET A 203 -12.91 17.74 28.02
CA MET A 203 -13.98 16.96 27.39
C MET A 203 -13.57 16.41 26.02
N ILE A 204 -12.88 17.21 25.20
CA ILE A 204 -12.36 16.74 23.91
C ILE A 204 -11.33 15.63 24.13
N TRP A 205 -10.42 15.81 25.09
CA TRP A 205 -9.40 14.81 25.41
C TRP A 205 -10.02 13.51 25.93
N GLY A 206 -10.96 13.59 26.89
CA GLY A 206 -11.66 12.43 27.43
C GLY A 206 -12.54 11.72 26.40
N TRP A 207 -13.13 12.46 25.45
CA TRP A 207 -13.89 11.86 24.35
C TRP A 207 -12.98 11.14 23.37
N ASN A 208 -11.85 11.75 22.98
CA ASN A 208 -10.92 11.15 22.02
C ASN A 208 -10.24 9.89 22.59
N SER A 209 -9.96 9.86 23.90
CA SER A 209 -9.39 8.66 24.55
C SER A 209 -10.31 7.45 24.58
N LEU A 210 -11.60 7.59 24.25
CA LEU A 210 -12.53 6.45 24.11
C LEU A 210 -12.40 5.73 22.75
N PHE A 211 -11.68 6.32 21.81
CA PHE A 211 -11.53 5.82 20.45
C PHE A 211 -10.07 5.57 20.02
N GLU A 212 -9.11 5.82 20.92
CA GLU A 212 -7.73 5.30 20.87
C GLU A 212 -7.65 3.86 21.40
#